data_AF-A0A7R9IR56-F1
#
_entry.id   AF-A0A7R9IR56-F1
#
_cell.length_a   1.000
_cell.length_b   1.000
_cell.length_c   1.000
_cell.angle_alpha   90.00
_cell.angle_beta   90.00
_cell.angle_gamma   90.00
#
_symmetry.space_group_name_H-M   'P 1'
#
loop_
_entity.id
_entity.type
_entity.pdbx_description
1 polymer ?
#
loop_
_entity_poly.entity_id
_entity_poly.type
_entity_poly.pdbx_seq_one_letter_code
_entity_poly.pdbx_strand_id
1 'polypeptide(L)'
;EGDPPDIQVRFGQEMLALDSWCRKKQYDAFCQVLGSGMNLHLTENDLVRDIFELGERISPVNFAAHKQSKLERHLMNAAAFKARTISRSKNRDKRSAVMTC
;
A
#
# COMPACT_ATOMS: atom_id res chain seq x y z
N GLU A 1 6.87 6.97 23.02
CA GLU A 1 6.24 5.77 22.42
C GLU A 1 6.20 5.92 20.92
N GLY A 2 6.42 4.84 20.17
CA GLY A 2 6.54 4.87 18.71
C GLY A 2 5.18 4.79 18.03
N ASP A 3 4.98 5.60 16.99
CA ASP A 3 3.80 5.55 16.14
C ASP A 3 3.54 4.12 15.64
N PRO A 4 2.26 3.74 15.43
CA PRO A 4 1.94 2.45 14.86
C PRO A 4 2.57 2.30 13.47
N PRO A 5 2.83 1.05 13.03
CA PRO A 5 3.32 0.81 11.68
C PRO A 5 2.32 1.34 10.65
N ASP A 6 2.82 1.89 9.55
CA ASP A 6 2.05 2.20 8.34
C ASP A 6 2.63 1.36 7.19
N ILE A 7 2.32 0.06 7.21
CA ILE A 7 2.85 -0.91 6.25
C ILE A 7 1.70 -1.40 5.37
N GLN A 8 1.93 -1.37 4.06
CA GLN A 8 0.99 -1.88 3.07
C GLN A 8 1.55 -3.14 2.40
N VAL A 9 0.90 -4.28 2.63
CA VAL A 9 1.26 -5.56 2.01
C VAL A 9 0.35 -5.78 0.80
N ARG A 10 0.93 -5.75 -0.40
CA ARG A 10 0.19 -6.01 -1.63
C ARG A 10 0.18 -7.50 -1.96
N PHE A 11 -1.00 -8.07 -2.12
CA PHE A 11 -1.20 -9.46 -2.54
C PHE A 11 -2.19 -9.48 -3.71
N GLY A 12 -1.73 -9.93 -4.88
CA GLY A 12 -2.52 -9.78 -6.11
C GLY A 12 -2.83 -8.31 -6.43
N GLN A 13 -4.13 -7.98 -6.52
CA GLN A 13 -4.64 -6.62 -6.71
C GLN A 13 -5.21 -6.00 -5.42
N GLU A 14 -5.24 -6.75 -4.33
CA GLU A 14 -5.67 -6.29 -3.01
C GLU A 14 -4.46 -5.84 -2.19
N MET A 15 -4.75 -5.15 -1.09
CA MET A 15 -3.74 -4.61 -0.19
C MET A 15 -4.22 -4.75 1.24
N LEU A 16 -3.35 -5.31 2.09
CA LEU A 16 -3.55 -5.41 3.52
C LEU A 16 -2.82 -4.24 4.19
N ALA A 17 -3.56 -3.38 4.88
CA ALA A 17 -3.00 -2.35 5.74
C ALA A 17 -2.65 -2.95 7.11
N LEU A 18 -1.39 -2.80 7.53
CA LEU A 18 -0.91 -3.13 8.86
C LEU A 18 -0.68 -1.81 9.60
N ASP A 19 -1.78 -1.26 10.11
CA ASP A 19 -1.92 0.05 10.77
C ASP A 19 -1.80 -0.01 12.30
N SER A 20 -1.52 -1.21 12.85
CA SER A 20 -1.34 -1.43 14.28
C SER A 20 -0.31 -2.51 14.54
N TRP A 21 0.32 -2.44 15.73
CA TRP A 21 1.27 -3.45 16.17
C TRP A 21 0.63 -4.84 16.30
N CYS A 22 -0.65 -4.89 16.73
CA CYS A 22 -1.40 -6.14 16.82
C CYS A 22 -1.58 -6.79 15.45
N ARG A 23 -2.07 -6.04 14.45
CA ARG A 23 -2.24 -6.56 13.07
C ARG A 23 -0.90 -6.99 12.48
N LYS A 24 0.17 -6.19 12.67
CA LYS A 24 1.51 -6.55 12.22
C LYS A 24 1.99 -7.86 12.85
N LYS A 25 1.86 -8.02 14.17
CA LYS A 25 2.29 -9.24 14.87
C LYS A 25 1.49 -10.47 14.45
N GLN A 26 0.19 -10.32 14.23
CA GLN A 26 -0.65 -11.39 13.71
C GLN A 26 -0.22 -11.80 12.31
N TYR A 27 -0.01 -10.83 11.42
CA TYR A 27 0.53 -11.08 10.07
C TYR A 27 1.89 -11.79 10.11
N ASP A 28 2.81 -11.32 10.96
CA ASP A 28 4.13 -11.94 11.13
C ASP A 28 4.02 -13.40 11.59
N ALA A 29 3.09 -13.70 12.51
CA ALA A 29 2.84 -15.08 12.97
C ALA A 29 2.31 -15.97 11.84
N PHE A 30 1.36 -15.48 11.03
CA PHE A 30 0.89 -16.20 9.85
C PHE A 30 2.00 -16.42 8.83
N CYS A 31 2.92 -15.46 8.64
CA CYS A 31 4.07 -15.63 7.76
C CYS A 31 5.01 -16.74 8.24
N GLN A 32 5.18 -16.92 9.56
CA GLN A 32 6.00 -18.01 10.10
C GLN A 32 5.40 -19.40 9.83
N VAL A 33 4.07 -19.51 9.85
CA VAL A 33 3.35 -20.77 9.66
C VAL A 33 3.12 -21.09 8.17
N LEU A 34 2.67 -20.10 7.40
CA LEU A 34 2.25 -20.26 6.00
C LEU A 34 3.41 -20.01 5.01
N GLY A 35 4.46 -19.30 5.43
CA GLY A 35 5.63 -19.02 4.61
C GLY A 35 5.29 -18.36 3.27
N SER A 36 5.77 -18.96 2.18
CA SER A 36 5.50 -18.50 0.81
C SER A 36 4.03 -18.58 0.41
N GLY A 37 3.22 -19.38 1.12
CA GLY A 37 1.78 -19.51 0.89
C GLY A 37 0.94 -18.34 1.41
N MET A 38 1.53 -17.37 2.11
CA MET A 38 0.80 -16.28 2.76
C MET A 38 -0.14 -15.52 1.80
N ASN A 39 0.34 -15.16 0.61
CA ASN A 39 -0.46 -14.42 -0.37
C ASN A 39 -1.63 -15.25 -0.93
N LEU A 40 -1.45 -16.57 -1.09
CA LEU A 40 -2.51 -17.46 -1.52
C LEU A 40 -3.62 -17.52 -0.47
N HIS A 41 -3.25 -17.66 0.82
CA HIS A 41 -4.22 -17.68 1.90
C HIS A 41 -4.95 -16.36 2.10
N LEU A 42 -4.28 -15.22 1.94
CA LEU A 42 -4.96 -13.91 1.94
C LEU A 42 -6.02 -13.78 0.83
N THR A 43 -5.85 -14.50 -0.28
CA THR A 43 -6.76 -14.44 -1.42
C THR A 43 -7.88 -15.48 -1.33
N GLU A 44 -7.55 -16.70 -0.91
CA GLU A 44 -8.45 -17.87 -1.06
C GLU A 44 -8.99 -18.42 0.27
N ASN A 45 -8.40 -18.08 1.41
CA ASN A 45 -8.81 -18.65 2.70
C ASN A 45 -9.75 -17.69 3.45
N ASP A 46 -11.03 -18.04 3.49
CA ASP A 46 -12.09 -17.22 4.12
C ASP A 46 -11.78 -16.90 5.59
N LEU A 47 -11.27 -17.85 6.37
CA LEU A 47 -10.89 -17.60 7.77
C LEU A 47 -9.78 -16.55 7.88
N VAL A 48 -8.77 -16.62 7.01
CA VAL A 48 -7.67 -15.63 7.00
C VAL A 48 -8.20 -14.26 6.55
N ARG A 49 -9.14 -14.23 5.59
CA ARG A 49 -9.78 -12.99 5.15
C ARG A 49 -10.63 -12.36 6.25
N ASP A 50 -11.37 -13.16 7.00
CA ASP A 50 -12.17 -12.70 8.15
C ASP A 50 -11.27 -12.15 9.26
N ILE A 51 -10.18 -12.85 9.58
CA ILE A 51 -9.21 -12.42 10.58
C ILE A 51 -8.60 -11.05 10.25
N PHE A 52 -8.30 -10.80 8.97
CA PHE A 52 -7.72 -9.53 8.52
C PHE A 52 -8.76 -8.51 8.04
N GLU A 53 -10.05 -8.84 8.12
CA GLU A 53 -11.18 -8.02 7.71
C GLU A 53 -11.08 -7.56 6.23
N LEU A 54 -10.65 -8.47 5.34
CA LEU A 54 -10.46 -8.20 3.91
C LEU A 54 -11.77 -8.20 3.11
N GLY A 55 -12.88 -8.64 3.72
CA GLY A 55 -14.18 -8.77 3.07
C GLY A 55 -14.24 -9.93 2.08
N GLU A 56 -15.32 -9.97 1.27
CA GLU A 56 -15.54 -11.02 0.29
C GLU A 56 -14.39 -11.12 -0.73
N ARG A 57 -14.10 -12.34 -1.15
CA ARG A 57 -13.09 -12.61 -2.19
C ARG A 57 -13.46 -11.90 -3.48
N ILE A 58 -12.51 -11.14 -4.02
CA ILE A 58 -12.70 -10.52 -5.33
C ILE A 58 -12.52 -11.58 -6.43
N SER A 59 -13.50 -11.68 -7.32
CA SER A 59 -13.48 -12.62 -8.45
C SER A 59 -12.52 -12.18 -9.57
N PRO A 60 -11.86 -13.12 -10.28
CA PRO A 60 -11.17 -12.92 -11.57
C PRO A 60 -11.86 -11.95 -12.54
N VAL A 61 -13.18 -12.07 -12.65
CA VAL A 61 -14.00 -11.28 -13.58
C VAL A 61 -14.08 -9.82 -13.13
N ASN A 62 -14.23 -9.58 -11.83
CA ASN A 62 -14.27 -8.24 -11.26
C ASN A 62 -12.90 -7.55 -11.36
N PHE A 63 -11.79 -8.31 -11.25
CA PHE A 63 -10.44 -7.75 -11.44
C PHE A 63 -10.21 -7.21 -12.85
N ALA A 64 -10.76 -7.86 -13.88
CA ALA A 64 -10.59 -7.41 -15.25
C ALA A 64 -11.36 -6.10 -15.54
N ALA A 65 -12.54 -5.95 -14.93
CA ALA A 65 -13.41 -4.79 -15.11
C ALA A 65 -12.82 -3.49 -14.52
N HIS A 66 -12.05 -3.59 -13.43
CA HIS A 66 -11.46 -2.43 -12.74
C HIS A 66 -10.03 -2.08 -13.18
N LYS A 67 -9.54 -2.68 -14.28
CA LYS A 67 -8.18 -2.45 -14.73
C LYS A 67 -8.01 -1.03 -15.28
N GLN A 68 -7.29 -0.19 -14.53
CA GLN A 68 -6.92 1.16 -15.00
C GLN A 68 -6.17 1.10 -16.33
N SER A 69 -6.61 1.93 -17.29
CA SER A 69 -5.93 2.11 -18.56
C SER A 69 -4.54 2.72 -18.37
N LYS A 70 -3.69 2.54 -19.39
CA LYS A 70 -2.34 3.11 -19.39
C LYS A 70 -2.37 4.64 -19.27
N LEU A 71 -3.34 5.29 -19.93
CA LEU A 71 -3.50 6.74 -19.90
C LEU A 71 -3.90 7.23 -18.51
N GLU A 72 -4.91 6.62 -17.89
CA GLU A 72 -5.36 6.99 -16.54
C GLU A 72 -4.22 6.87 -15.52
N ARG A 73 -3.46 5.76 -15.57
CA ARG A 73 -2.30 5.56 -14.69
C ARG A 73 -1.23 6.63 -14.91
N HIS A 74 -0.97 7.01 -16.17
CA HIS A 74 -0.01 8.06 -16.50
C HIS A 74 -0.45 9.41 -15.93
N LEU A 75 -1.73 9.79 -16.14
CA LEU A 75 -2.29 11.03 -15.64
C LEU A 75 -2.28 11.10 -14.10
N MET A 76 -2.63 10.00 -13.42
CA MET A 76 -2.59 9.92 -11.96
C MET A 76 -1.16 10.08 -11.41
N ASN A 77 -0.18 9.42 -12.04
CA ASN A 77 1.23 9.56 -11.67
C ASN A 77 1.76 10.97 -11.95
N ALA A 78 1.37 11.60 -13.06
CA ALA A 78 1.74 12.97 -13.39
C ALA A 78 1.17 13.98 -12.37
N ALA A 79 -0.09 13.81 -11.97
CA ALA A 79 -0.72 14.62 -10.93
C ALA A 79 0.01 14.47 -9.58
N ALA A 80 0.32 13.23 -9.17
CA ALA A 80 1.08 12.96 -7.95
C ALA A 80 2.51 13.53 -8.00
N PHE A 81 3.18 13.45 -9.16
CA PHE A 81 4.51 14.04 -9.37
C PHE A 81 4.48 15.57 -9.25
N LYS A 82 3.48 16.22 -9.86
CA LYS A 82 3.28 17.67 -9.77
C LYS A 82 3.06 18.11 -8.32
N ALA A 83 2.18 17.42 -7.58
CA ALA A 83 1.91 17.70 -6.17
C ALA A 83 3.18 17.58 -5.30
N ARG A 84 3.98 16.51 -5.48
CA ARG A 84 5.26 16.34 -4.78
C ARG A 84 6.28 17.43 -5.14
N THR A 85 6.35 17.83 -6.39
CA THR A 85 7.27 18.89 -6.83
C THR A 85 6.93 20.22 -6.16
N ILE A 86 5.64 20.58 -6.12
CA ILE A 86 5.15 21.80 -5.48
C ILE A 86 5.38 21.79 -3.96
N SER A 87 5.10 20.67 -3.28
CA SER A 87 5.29 20.61 -1.82
C SER A 87 6.76 20.70 -1.42
N ARG A 88 7.64 20.07 -2.21
CA ARG A 88 9.09 20.04 -1.94
C ARG A 88 9.81 21.32 -2.34
N SER A 89 9.38 22.02 -3.39
CA SER A 89 10.02 23.29 -3.80
C SER A 89 9.98 24.33 -2.69
N LYS A 90 8.90 24.40 -1.90
CA LYS A 90 8.76 25.28 -0.72
C LYS A 90 9.85 25.12 0.34
N ASN A 91 10.48 23.95 0.41
CA ASN A 91 11.54 23.65 1.37
C ASN A 91 12.93 23.58 0.72
N ARG A 92 13.04 23.82 -0.59
CA ARG A 92 14.31 23.67 -1.34
C ARG A 92 15.24 24.86 -1.10
N ASP A 93 14.70 26.07 -1.07
CA ASP A 93 15.46 27.31 -0.91
C ASP A 93 16.02 27.49 0.52
N LYS A 94 15.48 26.74 1.49
CA LYS A 94 16.02 26.67 2.87
C LYS A 94 17.41 26.02 2.94
N ARG A 95 17.86 25.36 1.86
CA ARG A 95 19.17 24.70 1.75
C ARG A 95 20.17 25.44 0.86
N SER A 96 19.75 26.48 0.15
CA SER A 96 20.67 27.32 -0.63
C SER A 96 21.25 28.42 0.25
N ALA A 97 22.57 28.45 0.43
CA ALA A 97 23.26 29.64 0.89
C ALA A 97 23.09 30.70 -0.21
N VAL A 98 22.18 31.64 -0.01
CA VAL A 98 22.05 32.80 -0.90
C VAL A 98 23.28 33.66 -0.65
N MET A 99 24.31 33.56 -1.51
CA MET A 99 25.32 34.61 -1.61
C MET A 99 24.63 35.80 -2.26
N THR A 100 24.06 36.69 -1.45
CA THR A 100 23.72 38.04 -1.85
C THR A 100 25.04 38.80 -1.98
N CYS A 101 25.52 38.97 -3.21
CA CYS A 101 26.46 40.04 -3.56
C CYS A 101 25.70 41.35 -3.71
#